data_AF-A0A9P9D2D8-F1
#
_entry.id   AF-A0A9P9D2D8-F1
#
_cell.length_a   1.000
_cell.length_b   1.000
_cell.length_c   1.000
_cell.angle_alpha   90.00
_cell.angle_beta   90.00
_cell.angle_gamma   90.00
#
_symmetry.space_group_name_H-M   'P 1'
#
loop_
_entity.id
_entity.type
_entity.pdbx_description
1 polymer ?
#
loop_
_entity_poly.entity_id
_entity_poly.type
_entity_poly.pdbx_seq_one_letter_code
_entity_poly.pdbx_strand_id
1 'polypeptide(L)'
;MTQENDPDWAGMVNNLGIMLESRYERTENLVDLEEAISVARQAVAATPDDPPSRAGRLNNLGNRLESRYKRTRAMADLEEAIDIARQAVAATPNDHPNRAACLDNLGTKLGRRYKRTRAVADLDDASVHLQEAWDTTVAVPFHRIKAAAQRIKLLVVQRNVDVAIRLGKDVSHLLPTVNTKLLDRNDQQYVVSTFAGVGADLCALLLASNKFDALHRSDVSDLAQKHPGIAHRYEELRDEVNAPLRGLEQDAAREQAPRQRRQFILDLDACIKEIRTIPGHNRFMLCQTTTEMQKCAVGGSIVIVNITEFRSSVMTDKWMYLVLNVWK
;
A
#
# COMPACT_ATOMS: atom_id res chain seq x y z
N MET A 1 -15.20 5.25 -38.25
CA MET A 1 -15.47 3.84 -37.92
C MET A 1 -14.14 3.20 -37.57
N THR A 2 -13.67 3.38 -36.33
CA THR A 2 -12.50 2.67 -35.80
C THR A 2 -13.02 1.35 -35.25
N GLN A 3 -12.64 0.25 -35.90
CA GLN A 3 -13.14 -1.10 -35.60
C GLN A 3 -12.65 -1.58 -34.23
N GLU A 4 -13.48 -2.40 -33.57
CA GLU A 4 -13.25 -3.05 -32.26
C GLU A 4 -11.97 -3.91 -32.16
N ASN A 5 -11.19 -4.03 -33.24
CA ASN A 5 -9.97 -4.84 -33.33
C ASN A 5 -8.67 -4.02 -33.34
N ASP A 6 -8.70 -2.70 -33.13
CA ASP A 6 -7.49 -1.88 -33.05
C ASP A 6 -6.90 -1.91 -31.62
N PRO A 7 -5.62 -2.28 -31.41
CA PRO A 7 -4.95 -2.19 -30.11
C PRO A 7 -5.08 -0.81 -29.44
N ASP A 8 -5.15 0.27 -30.24
CA ASP A 8 -5.38 1.63 -29.76
C ASP A 8 -6.81 1.85 -29.25
N TRP A 9 -7.80 1.16 -29.80
CA TRP A 9 -9.21 1.29 -29.40
C TRP A 9 -9.37 0.94 -27.92
N ALA A 10 -8.81 -0.18 -27.50
CA ALA A 10 -8.98 -0.62 -26.13
C ALA A 10 -8.14 0.24 -25.13
N GLY A 11 -7.08 0.90 -25.60
CA GLY A 11 -6.39 1.96 -24.85
C GLY A 11 -7.25 3.22 -24.70
N MET A 12 -7.86 3.69 -25.78
CA MET A 12 -8.77 4.84 -25.79
C MET A 12 -10.00 4.60 -24.89
N VAL A 13 -10.62 3.43 -24.98
CA VAL A 13 -11.78 3.02 -24.18
C VAL A 13 -11.38 2.92 -22.70
N ASN A 14 -10.20 2.39 -22.36
CA ASN A 14 -9.72 2.41 -20.98
C ASN A 14 -9.55 3.85 -20.44
N ASN A 15 -9.00 4.76 -21.24
CA ASN A 15 -8.82 6.16 -20.85
C ASN A 15 -10.17 6.88 -20.67
N LEU A 16 -11.15 6.62 -21.55
CA LEU A 16 -12.52 7.09 -21.37
C LEU A 16 -13.10 6.62 -20.04
N GLY A 17 -12.92 5.33 -19.70
CA GLY A 17 -13.35 4.78 -18.42
C GLY A 17 -12.72 5.48 -17.21
N ILE A 18 -11.45 5.87 -17.30
CA ILE A 18 -10.76 6.64 -16.24
C ILE A 18 -11.37 8.05 -16.12
N MET A 19 -11.62 8.73 -17.24
CA MET A 19 -12.21 10.08 -17.21
C MET A 19 -13.63 10.07 -16.64
N LEU A 20 -14.44 9.06 -16.97
CA LEU A 20 -15.78 8.88 -16.42
C LEU A 20 -15.75 8.62 -14.91
N GLU A 21 -14.79 7.82 -14.44
CA GLU A 21 -14.57 7.59 -13.01
C GLU A 21 -14.15 8.88 -12.27
N SER A 22 -13.23 9.66 -12.83
CA SER A 22 -12.86 10.96 -12.26
C SER A 22 -14.02 11.97 -12.26
N ARG A 23 -14.90 11.93 -13.28
CA ARG A 23 -16.12 12.74 -13.30
C ARG A 23 -17.06 12.30 -12.19
N TYR A 24 -17.29 11.00 -12.06
CA TYR A 24 -18.08 10.40 -10.98
C TYR A 24 -17.55 10.78 -9.58
N GLU A 25 -16.24 10.73 -9.34
CA GLU A 25 -15.66 11.11 -8.04
C GLU A 25 -15.96 12.56 -7.67
N ARG A 26 -16.12 13.44 -8.66
CA ARG A 26 -16.49 14.86 -8.45
C ARG A 26 -17.98 15.11 -8.36
N THR A 27 -18.79 14.38 -9.13
CA THR A 27 -20.23 14.64 -9.28
C THR A 27 -21.11 13.74 -8.44
N GLU A 28 -20.55 12.62 -7.97
CA GLU A 28 -21.26 11.47 -7.38
C GLU A 28 -22.39 10.90 -8.27
N ASN A 29 -22.38 11.22 -9.57
CA ASN A 29 -23.42 10.78 -10.50
C ASN A 29 -23.24 9.31 -10.89
N LEU A 30 -24.12 8.44 -10.41
CA LEU A 30 -24.04 7.00 -10.67
C LEU A 30 -24.07 6.63 -12.16
N VAL A 31 -24.68 7.45 -13.01
CA VAL A 31 -24.69 7.22 -14.47
C VAL A 31 -23.26 7.21 -15.04
N ASP A 32 -22.40 8.09 -14.54
CA ASP A 32 -21.00 8.17 -14.98
C ASP A 32 -20.23 6.90 -14.60
N LEU A 33 -20.53 6.34 -13.43
CA LEU A 33 -19.94 5.09 -12.95
C LEU A 33 -20.45 3.87 -13.74
N GLU A 34 -21.73 3.84 -14.08
CA GLU A 34 -22.32 2.78 -14.92
C GLU A 34 -21.73 2.81 -16.33
N GLU A 35 -21.56 3.99 -16.92
CA GLU A 35 -20.90 4.18 -18.20
C GLU A 35 -19.44 3.73 -18.13
N ALA A 36 -18.71 4.11 -17.07
CA ALA A 36 -17.33 3.67 -16.85
C ALA A 36 -17.20 2.15 -16.75
N ILE A 37 -18.16 1.47 -16.11
CA ILE A 37 -18.19 -0.01 -16.02
C ILE A 37 -18.47 -0.62 -17.39
N SER A 38 -19.43 -0.09 -18.15
CA SER A 38 -19.78 -0.57 -19.49
C SER A 38 -18.56 -0.49 -20.43
N VAL A 39 -17.92 0.68 -20.46
CA VAL A 39 -16.70 0.96 -21.23
C VAL A 39 -15.55 0.04 -20.78
N ALA A 40 -15.37 -0.19 -19.48
CA ALA A 40 -14.35 -1.10 -18.98
C ALA A 40 -14.56 -2.56 -19.42
N ARG A 41 -15.81 -3.03 -19.44
CA ARG A 41 -16.15 -4.38 -19.94
C ARG A 41 -15.82 -4.53 -21.42
N GLN A 42 -16.16 -3.51 -22.22
CA GLN A 42 -15.81 -3.47 -23.64
C GLN A 42 -14.29 -3.52 -23.85
N ALA A 43 -13.52 -2.75 -23.08
CA ALA A 43 -12.06 -2.78 -23.14
C ALA A 43 -11.50 -4.17 -22.81
N VAL A 44 -11.99 -4.84 -21.76
CA VAL A 44 -11.57 -6.20 -21.38
C VAL A 44 -11.90 -7.21 -22.50
N ALA A 45 -13.09 -7.11 -23.10
CA ALA A 45 -13.52 -8.01 -24.17
C ALA A 45 -12.67 -7.87 -25.43
N ALA A 46 -12.26 -6.65 -25.78
CA ALA A 46 -11.41 -6.40 -26.95
C ALA A 46 -9.91 -6.56 -26.67
N THR A 47 -9.49 -6.92 -25.45
CA THR A 47 -8.07 -7.19 -25.17
C THR A 47 -7.76 -8.64 -25.55
N PRO A 48 -6.81 -8.89 -26.46
CA PRO A 48 -6.24 -10.22 -26.63
C PRO A 48 -5.72 -10.78 -25.30
N ASP A 49 -5.49 -12.08 -25.21
CA ASP A 49 -4.92 -12.73 -24.02
C ASP A 49 -3.42 -12.39 -23.78
N ASP A 50 -3.01 -11.15 -24.07
CA ASP A 50 -1.73 -10.57 -23.65
C ASP A 50 -1.76 -10.28 -22.12
N PRO A 51 -0.94 -10.99 -21.32
CA PRO A 51 -1.04 -10.98 -19.86
C PRO A 51 -0.96 -9.57 -19.20
N PRO A 52 0.01 -8.68 -19.54
CA PRO A 52 0.15 -7.40 -18.83
C PRO A 52 -1.00 -6.43 -19.09
N SER A 53 -1.43 -6.33 -20.35
CA SER A 53 -2.47 -5.39 -20.80
C SER A 53 -3.85 -5.80 -20.29
N ARG A 54 -4.14 -7.11 -20.34
CA ARG A 54 -5.39 -7.69 -19.86
C ARG A 54 -5.52 -7.57 -18.34
N ALA A 55 -4.45 -7.84 -17.59
CA ALA A 55 -4.42 -7.71 -16.13
C ALA A 55 -4.78 -6.29 -15.65
N GLY A 56 -4.19 -5.25 -16.26
CA GLY A 56 -4.48 -3.85 -15.90
C GLY A 56 -5.95 -3.47 -16.13
N ARG A 57 -6.52 -3.90 -17.25
CA ARG A 57 -7.93 -3.63 -17.60
C ARG A 57 -8.90 -4.36 -16.69
N LEU A 58 -8.64 -5.63 -16.38
CA LEU A 58 -9.41 -6.40 -15.39
C LEU A 58 -9.36 -5.75 -14.00
N ASN A 59 -8.17 -5.32 -13.57
CA ASN A 59 -8.01 -4.64 -12.28
C ASN A 59 -8.85 -3.35 -12.20
N ASN A 60 -8.86 -2.54 -13.27
CA ASN A 60 -9.68 -1.33 -13.34
C ASN A 60 -11.18 -1.64 -13.30
N LEU A 61 -11.64 -2.64 -14.06
CA LEU A 61 -13.04 -3.09 -14.02
C LEU A 61 -13.45 -3.54 -12.61
N GLY A 62 -12.63 -4.35 -11.94
CA GLY A 62 -12.88 -4.82 -10.58
C GLY A 62 -12.98 -3.67 -9.56
N ASN A 63 -12.18 -2.61 -9.71
CA ASN A 63 -12.26 -1.43 -8.86
C ASN A 63 -13.55 -0.63 -9.07
N ARG A 64 -13.99 -0.45 -10.32
CA ARG A 64 -15.26 0.24 -10.63
C ARG A 64 -16.47 -0.53 -10.10
N LEU A 65 -16.47 -1.85 -10.21
CA LEU A 65 -17.50 -2.71 -9.61
C LEU A 65 -17.53 -2.58 -8.07
N GLU A 66 -16.36 -2.54 -7.42
CA GLU A 66 -16.29 -2.27 -5.97
C GLU A 66 -16.81 -0.87 -5.62
N SER A 67 -16.51 0.15 -6.43
CA SER A 67 -17.04 1.51 -6.26
C SER A 67 -18.56 1.53 -6.35
N ARG A 68 -19.16 0.79 -7.31
CA ARG A 68 -20.61 0.64 -7.42
C ARG A 68 -21.17 -0.05 -6.18
N TYR A 69 -20.57 -1.16 -5.74
CA TYR A 69 -20.95 -1.83 -4.49
C TYR A 69 -20.90 -0.89 -3.28
N LYS A 70 -19.90 -0.01 -3.15
CA LYS A 70 -19.81 0.91 -2.01
C LYS A 70 -21.01 1.87 -1.94
N ARG A 71 -21.59 2.24 -3.09
CA ARG A 71 -22.78 3.10 -3.17
C ARG A 71 -24.08 2.32 -3.07
N THR A 72 -24.24 1.25 -3.84
CA THR A 72 -25.50 0.49 -3.96
C THR A 72 -25.67 -0.53 -2.85
N ARG A 73 -24.57 -1.00 -2.27
CA ARG A 73 -24.48 -2.14 -1.34
C ARG A 73 -24.99 -3.46 -1.93
N ALA A 74 -25.15 -3.54 -3.26
CA ALA A 74 -25.63 -4.74 -3.95
C ALA A 74 -24.55 -5.82 -3.95
N MET A 75 -24.77 -6.93 -3.24
CA MET A 75 -23.76 -7.99 -3.08
C MET A 75 -23.26 -8.58 -4.40
N ALA A 76 -24.12 -8.64 -5.43
CA ALA A 76 -23.73 -9.08 -6.77
C ALA A 76 -22.56 -8.27 -7.36
N ASP A 77 -22.50 -6.96 -7.10
CA ASP A 77 -21.40 -6.11 -7.55
C ASP A 77 -20.07 -6.48 -6.88
N LEU A 78 -20.12 -6.85 -5.59
CA LEU A 78 -18.94 -7.27 -4.85
C LEU A 78 -18.47 -8.66 -5.28
N GLU A 79 -19.39 -9.57 -5.54
CA GLU A 79 -19.10 -10.92 -6.05
C GLU A 79 -18.45 -10.84 -7.43
N GLU A 80 -19.02 -10.05 -8.35
CA GLU A 80 -18.44 -9.82 -9.66
C GLU A 80 -17.05 -9.16 -9.55
N ALA A 81 -16.89 -8.17 -8.67
CA ALA A 81 -15.60 -7.51 -8.44
C ALA A 81 -14.51 -8.51 -7.96
N ILE A 82 -14.88 -9.50 -7.14
CA ILE A 82 -13.97 -10.56 -6.67
C ILE A 82 -13.59 -11.48 -7.82
N ASP A 83 -14.55 -11.90 -8.65
CA ASP A 83 -14.29 -12.79 -9.77
C ASP A 83 -13.41 -12.12 -10.83
N ILE A 84 -13.64 -10.84 -11.12
CA ILE A 84 -12.76 -10.05 -11.99
C ILE A 84 -11.37 -9.87 -11.38
N ALA A 85 -11.25 -9.64 -10.07
CA ALA A 85 -9.95 -9.54 -9.41
C ALA A 85 -9.16 -10.87 -9.44
N ARG A 86 -9.85 -12.01 -9.32
CA ARG A 86 -9.22 -13.34 -9.51
C ARG A 86 -8.68 -13.52 -10.91
N GLN A 87 -9.45 -13.11 -11.93
CA GLN A 87 -8.99 -13.13 -13.33
C GLN A 87 -7.77 -12.23 -13.52
N ALA A 88 -7.74 -11.04 -12.90
CA ALA A 88 -6.58 -10.14 -12.96
C ALA A 88 -5.31 -10.79 -12.38
N VAL A 89 -5.42 -11.46 -11.21
CA VAL A 89 -4.30 -12.18 -10.60
C VAL A 89 -3.83 -13.34 -11.48
N ALA A 90 -4.76 -14.10 -12.06
CA ALA A 90 -4.44 -15.21 -12.97
C ALA A 90 -3.76 -14.74 -14.27
N ALA A 91 -4.17 -13.59 -14.79
CA ALA A 91 -3.58 -12.96 -15.98
C ALA A 91 -2.25 -12.26 -15.70
N THR A 92 -1.81 -12.13 -14.44
CA THR A 92 -0.56 -11.43 -14.10
C THR A 92 0.55 -12.43 -13.80
N PRO A 93 1.67 -12.45 -14.55
CA PRO A 93 2.81 -13.32 -14.25
C PRO A 93 3.36 -13.12 -12.83
N ASN A 94 3.96 -14.16 -12.25
CA ASN A 94 4.43 -14.16 -10.86
C ASN A 94 5.51 -13.11 -10.57
N ASP A 95 6.36 -12.82 -11.55
CA ASP A 95 7.44 -11.83 -11.51
C ASP A 95 7.00 -10.44 -12.02
N HIS A 96 5.74 -10.28 -12.38
CA HIS A 96 5.25 -9.02 -12.92
C HIS A 96 5.07 -7.97 -11.80
N PRO A 97 5.59 -6.75 -11.96
CA PRO A 97 5.55 -5.71 -10.91
C PRO A 97 4.13 -5.30 -10.46
N ASN A 98 3.12 -5.45 -11.31
CA ASN A 98 1.72 -5.15 -10.95
C ASN A 98 1.00 -6.29 -10.21
N ARG A 99 1.65 -7.45 -9.99
CA ARG A 99 1.04 -8.59 -9.32
C ARG A 99 0.61 -8.24 -7.89
N ALA A 100 1.44 -7.53 -7.14
CA ALA A 100 1.11 -7.10 -5.79
C ALA A 100 -0.13 -6.20 -5.74
N ALA A 101 -0.35 -5.35 -6.74
CA ALA A 101 -1.54 -4.50 -6.82
C ALA A 101 -2.82 -5.32 -7.06
N CYS A 102 -2.76 -6.33 -7.94
CA CYS A 102 -3.89 -7.22 -8.21
C CYS A 102 -4.24 -8.06 -6.97
N LEU A 103 -3.22 -8.61 -6.29
CA LEU A 103 -3.37 -9.38 -5.06
C LEU A 103 -3.90 -8.53 -3.89
N ASP A 104 -3.41 -7.29 -3.71
CA ASP A 104 -3.93 -6.33 -2.73
C ASP A 104 -5.41 -6.04 -2.95
N ASN A 105 -5.81 -5.81 -4.21
CA ASN A 105 -7.19 -5.53 -4.57
C ASN A 105 -8.10 -6.74 -4.34
N LEU A 106 -7.65 -7.95 -4.68
CA LEU A 106 -8.38 -9.19 -4.41
C LEU A 106 -8.56 -9.41 -2.90
N GLY A 107 -7.46 -9.34 -2.13
CA GLY A 107 -7.49 -9.51 -0.68
C GLY A 107 -8.39 -8.49 0.02
N THR A 108 -8.36 -7.23 -0.43
CA THR A 108 -9.26 -6.18 0.08
C THR A 108 -10.73 -6.49 -0.19
N LYS A 109 -11.07 -6.95 -1.39
CA LYS A 109 -12.46 -7.30 -1.78
C LYS A 109 -12.97 -8.53 -1.01
N LEU A 110 -12.14 -9.55 -0.84
CA LEU A 110 -12.45 -10.72 -0.01
C LEU A 110 -12.65 -10.32 1.47
N GLY A 111 -11.76 -9.50 2.03
CA GLY A 111 -11.91 -8.97 3.38
C GLY A 111 -13.19 -8.14 3.55
N ARG A 112 -13.61 -7.40 2.52
CA ARG A 112 -14.89 -6.69 2.48
C ARG A 112 -16.07 -7.64 2.45
N ARG A 113 -16.02 -8.74 1.70
CA ARG A 113 -17.06 -9.77 1.68
C ARG A 113 -17.16 -10.46 3.04
N TYR A 114 -16.03 -10.84 3.64
CA TYR A 114 -15.98 -11.35 5.02
C TYR A 114 -16.68 -10.41 6.02
N LYS A 115 -16.44 -9.09 5.95
CA LYS A 115 -17.12 -8.12 6.85
C LYS A 115 -18.65 -8.16 6.73
N ARG A 116 -19.20 -8.60 5.59
CA ARG A 116 -20.64 -8.69 5.34
C ARG A 116 -21.22 -10.07 5.65
N THR A 117 -20.51 -11.12 5.26
CA THR A 117 -21.00 -12.51 5.33
C THR A 117 -20.52 -13.25 6.57
N ARG A 118 -19.42 -12.79 7.18
CA ARG A 118 -18.65 -13.49 8.23
C ARG A 118 -18.13 -14.87 7.80
N ALA A 119 -18.06 -15.13 6.50
CA ALA A 119 -17.50 -16.37 5.96
C ALA A 119 -15.99 -16.43 6.21
N VAL A 120 -15.54 -17.30 7.12
CA VAL A 120 -14.13 -17.39 7.52
C VAL A 120 -13.21 -17.74 6.34
N ALA A 121 -13.70 -18.51 5.36
CA ALA A 121 -12.96 -18.78 4.13
C ALA A 121 -12.52 -17.49 3.42
N ASP A 122 -13.37 -16.46 3.39
CA ASP A 122 -13.00 -15.16 2.79
C ASP A 122 -11.93 -14.42 3.58
N LEU A 123 -11.93 -14.57 4.91
CA LEU A 123 -10.91 -13.98 5.79
C LEU A 123 -9.54 -14.63 5.54
N ASP A 124 -9.54 -15.96 5.45
CA ASP A 124 -8.32 -16.75 5.24
C ASP A 124 -7.76 -16.52 3.83
N ASP A 125 -8.60 -16.60 2.79
CA ASP A 125 -8.21 -16.31 1.40
C ASP A 125 -7.67 -14.88 1.26
N ALA A 126 -8.32 -13.90 1.89
CA ALA A 126 -7.84 -12.52 1.91
C ALA A 126 -6.45 -12.43 2.55
N SER A 127 -6.23 -13.09 3.70
CA SER A 127 -4.94 -13.08 4.40
C SER A 127 -3.82 -13.72 3.58
N VAL A 128 -4.13 -14.77 2.82
CA VAL A 128 -3.19 -15.44 1.90
C VAL A 128 -2.79 -14.52 0.76
N HIS A 129 -3.75 -13.92 0.04
CA HIS A 129 -3.43 -13.04 -1.08
C HIS A 129 -2.69 -11.77 -0.64
N LEU A 130 -3.03 -11.20 0.52
CA LEU A 130 -2.31 -10.04 1.06
C LEU A 130 -0.88 -10.39 1.50
N GLN A 131 -0.64 -11.63 1.96
CA GLN A 131 0.71 -12.11 2.24
C GLN A 131 1.51 -12.25 0.94
N GLU A 132 0.93 -12.86 -0.09
CA GLU A 132 1.58 -13.01 -1.39
C GLU A 132 1.93 -11.66 -2.01
N ALA A 133 1.04 -10.66 -1.87
CA ALA A 133 1.31 -9.29 -2.31
C ALA A 133 2.52 -8.67 -1.58
N TRP A 134 2.63 -8.89 -0.26
CA TRP A 134 3.77 -8.43 0.54
C TRP A 134 5.09 -9.09 0.11
N ASP A 135 5.04 -10.39 -0.18
CA ASP A 135 6.19 -11.20 -0.58
C ASP A 135 6.64 -10.95 -2.03
N THR A 136 5.84 -10.23 -2.83
CA THR A 136 6.18 -9.88 -4.21
C THR A 136 7.22 -8.76 -4.25
N THR A 137 8.50 -9.09 -4.03
CA THR A 137 9.60 -8.12 -3.89
C THR A 137 9.89 -7.29 -5.14
N VAL A 138 9.41 -7.74 -6.30
CA VAL A 138 9.58 -7.04 -7.59
C VAL A 138 8.60 -5.86 -7.74
N ALA A 139 7.51 -5.87 -6.96
CA ALA A 139 6.50 -4.82 -7.01
C ALA A 139 6.94 -3.53 -6.30
N VAL A 140 6.30 -2.42 -6.68
CA VAL A 140 6.48 -1.11 -6.03
C VAL A 140 6.16 -1.25 -4.53
N PRO A 141 7.01 -0.72 -3.62
CA PRO A 141 6.80 -0.89 -2.17
C PRO A 141 5.44 -0.41 -1.68
N PHE A 142 4.83 0.58 -2.33
CA PHE A 142 3.50 1.09 -1.99
C PHE A 142 2.44 -0.02 -1.90
N HIS A 143 2.30 -0.84 -2.94
CA HIS A 143 1.29 -1.90 -2.97
C HIS A 143 1.58 -3.01 -1.96
N ARG A 144 2.86 -3.31 -1.74
CA ARG A 144 3.30 -4.32 -0.76
C ARG A 144 2.96 -3.88 0.66
N ILE A 145 3.32 -2.64 1.02
CA ILE A 145 3.07 -2.07 2.34
C ILE A 145 1.56 -1.92 2.58
N LYS A 146 0.79 -1.55 1.55
CA LYS A 146 -0.67 -1.46 1.63
C LYS A 146 -1.30 -2.82 1.91
N ALA A 147 -0.87 -3.86 1.19
CA ALA A 147 -1.35 -5.21 1.42
C ALA A 147 -1.02 -5.70 2.85
N ALA A 148 0.21 -5.46 3.31
CA ALA A 148 0.63 -5.80 4.66
C ALA A 148 -0.19 -5.05 5.73
N ALA A 149 -0.45 -3.76 5.54
CA ALA A 149 -1.31 -2.98 6.42
C ALA A 149 -2.73 -3.54 6.52
N GLN A 150 -3.33 -3.97 5.39
CA GLN A 150 -4.64 -4.64 5.41
C GLN A 150 -4.57 -6.01 6.10
N ARG A 151 -3.50 -6.77 5.84
CA ARG A 151 -3.31 -8.10 6.43
C ARG A 151 -3.18 -8.05 7.94
N ILE A 152 -2.48 -7.05 8.49
CA ILE A 152 -2.40 -6.84 9.94
C ILE A 152 -3.79 -6.82 10.54
N LYS A 153 -4.74 -6.10 9.92
CA LYS A 153 -6.13 -6.04 10.42
C LYS A 153 -6.82 -7.39 10.42
N LEU A 154 -6.63 -8.19 9.38
CA LEU A 154 -7.20 -9.55 9.29
C LEU A 154 -6.56 -10.50 10.31
N LEU A 155 -5.25 -10.41 10.51
CA LEU A 155 -4.52 -11.23 11.48
C LEU A 155 -5.01 -10.99 12.92
N VAL A 156 -5.35 -9.74 13.27
CA VAL A 156 -5.95 -9.47 14.59
C VAL A 156 -7.29 -10.19 14.75
N VAL A 157 -8.14 -10.17 13.70
CA VAL A 157 -9.42 -10.89 13.71
C VAL A 157 -9.21 -12.41 13.80
N GLN A 158 -8.19 -12.94 13.12
CA GLN A 158 -7.77 -14.33 13.19
C GLN A 158 -7.07 -14.69 14.52
N ARG A 159 -6.87 -13.74 15.44
CA ARG A 159 -6.11 -13.88 16.70
C ARG A 159 -4.64 -14.24 16.53
N ASN A 160 -4.07 -14.00 15.35
CA ASN A 160 -2.65 -14.21 15.03
C ASN A 160 -1.81 -12.95 15.36
N VAL A 161 -1.87 -12.50 16.61
CA VAL A 161 -1.28 -11.22 17.06
C VAL A 161 0.24 -11.18 16.88
N ASP A 162 0.93 -12.29 17.13
CA ASP A 162 2.40 -12.35 16.98
C ASP A 162 2.87 -12.15 15.55
N VAL A 163 2.12 -12.70 14.58
CA VAL A 163 2.38 -12.51 13.15
C VAL A 163 2.10 -11.06 12.77
N ALA A 164 1.01 -10.48 13.29
CA ALA A 164 0.64 -9.09 13.05
C ALA A 164 1.70 -8.11 13.55
N ILE A 165 2.27 -8.36 14.74
CA ILE A 165 3.36 -7.54 15.30
C ILE A 165 4.61 -7.61 14.43
N ARG A 166 5.04 -8.82 14.02
CA ARG A 166 6.22 -8.96 13.15
C ARG A 166 6.02 -8.22 11.83
N LEU A 167 4.88 -8.44 11.18
CA LEU A 167 4.56 -7.77 9.93
C LEU A 167 4.49 -6.24 10.10
N GLY A 168 3.93 -5.75 11.20
CA GLY A 168 3.89 -4.32 11.49
C GLY A 168 5.27 -3.70 11.72
N LYS A 169 6.20 -4.43 12.36
CA LYS A 169 7.60 -4.02 12.48
C LYS A 169 8.26 -3.93 11.09
N ASP A 170 8.07 -4.94 10.24
CA ASP A 170 8.62 -4.95 8.88
C ASP A 170 8.06 -3.80 8.02
N VAL A 171 6.75 -3.55 8.11
CA VAL A 171 6.10 -2.41 7.46
C VAL A 171 6.69 -1.10 7.97
N SER A 172 6.95 -0.95 9.27
CA SER A 172 7.54 0.27 9.82
C SER A 172 8.95 0.55 9.26
N HIS A 173 9.71 -0.50 8.96
CA HIS A 173 11.02 -0.37 8.32
C HIS A 173 10.93 0.06 6.84
N LEU A 174 9.93 -0.43 6.09
CA LEU A 174 9.74 -0.08 4.68
C LEU A 174 8.91 1.20 4.46
N LEU A 175 8.09 1.63 5.41
CA LEU A 175 7.21 2.80 5.27
C LEU A 175 7.91 4.09 4.84
N PRO A 176 9.16 4.40 5.23
CA PRO A 176 9.80 5.63 4.78
C PRO A 176 10.36 5.54 3.36
N THR A 177 10.40 4.35 2.75
CA THR A 177 10.70 4.21 1.32
C THR A 177 9.59 4.82 0.46
N VAL A 178 8.33 4.73 0.89
CA VAL A 178 7.16 5.25 0.13
C VAL A 178 6.78 6.68 0.51
N ASN A 179 7.36 7.24 1.57
CA ASN A 179 7.05 8.58 2.04
C ASN A 179 8.04 9.59 1.48
N THR A 180 7.79 10.07 0.26
CA THR A 180 8.66 11.02 -0.43
C THR A 180 8.12 12.46 -0.27
N LYS A 181 9.02 13.41 0.04
CA LYS A 181 8.70 14.85 0.02
C LYS A 181 8.58 15.41 -1.42
N LEU A 182 8.83 14.57 -2.43
CA LEU A 182 8.87 14.90 -3.86
C LEU A 182 7.55 14.62 -4.59
N LEU A 183 6.61 13.89 -3.97
CA LEU A 183 5.27 13.74 -4.52
C LEU A 183 4.53 15.08 -4.49
N ASP A 184 3.61 15.28 -5.42
CA ASP A 184 2.69 16.42 -5.33
C ASP A 184 1.84 16.32 -4.05
N ARG A 185 1.23 17.44 -3.63
CA ARG A 185 0.48 17.48 -2.37
C ARG A 185 -0.67 16.46 -2.30
N ASN A 186 -1.32 16.14 -3.42
CA ASN A 186 -2.43 15.20 -3.45
C ASN A 186 -1.92 13.76 -3.29
N ASP A 187 -0.82 13.41 -3.98
CA ASP A 187 -0.17 12.12 -3.84
C ASP A 187 0.44 11.91 -2.45
N GLN A 188 1.02 12.96 -1.86
CA GLN A 188 1.47 12.94 -0.46
C GLN A 188 0.30 12.67 0.49
N GLN A 189 -0.83 13.37 0.30
CA GLN A 189 -2.03 13.17 1.12
C GLN A 189 -2.61 11.77 0.94
N TYR A 190 -2.57 11.21 -0.27
CA TYR A 190 -3.01 9.84 -0.55
C TYR A 190 -2.12 8.80 0.14
N VAL A 191 -0.79 8.91 0.04
CA VAL A 191 0.15 8.00 0.72
C VAL A 191 -0.02 8.09 2.24
N VAL A 192 -0.07 9.30 2.77
CA VAL A 192 -0.24 9.55 4.21
C VAL A 192 -1.55 8.98 4.72
N SER A 193 -2.67 9.22 4.02
CA SER A 193 -3.98 8.71 4.42
C SER A 193 -4.08 7.19 4.30
N THR A 194 -3.44 6.59 3.29
CA THR A 194 -3.44 5.13 3.08
C THR A 194 -2.77 4.39 4.23
N PHE A 195 -1.68 4.94 4.76
CA PHE A 195 -0.92 4.33 5.85
C PHE A 195 -1.21 4.95 7.22
N ALA A 196 -2.15 5.89 7.28
CA ALA A 196 -2.64 6.43 8.54
C ALA A 196 -3.22 5.29 9.40
N GLY A 197 -2.75 5.21 10.65
CA GLY A 197 -3.19 4.18 11.59
C GLY A 197 -2.26 2.97 11.71
N VAL A 198 -1.41 2.65 10.72
CA VAL A 198 -0.54 1.45 10.81
C VAL A 198 0.40 1.49 12.02
N GLY A 199 1.02 2.64 12.29
CA GLY A 199 1.84 2.82 13.48
C GLY A 199 1.03 2.75 14.78
N ALA A 200 -0.19 3.28 14.77
CA ALA A 200 -1.09 3.24 15.92
C ALA A 200 -1.59 1.82 16.22
N ASP A 201 -1.90 1.05 15.18
CA ASP A 201 -2.31 -0.35 15.22
C ASP A 201 -1.17 -1.23 15.77
N LEU A 202 0.05 -1.04 15.26
CA LEU A 202 1.24 -1.74 15.78
C LEU A 202 1.45 -1.43 17.26
N CYS A 203 1.35 -0.17 17.67
CA CYS A 203 1.51 0.21 19.07
C CYS A 203 0.42 -0.39 19.95
N ALA A 204 -0.83 -0.41 19.49
CA ALA A 204 -1.92 -1.06 20.20
C ALA A 204 -1.65 -2.56 20.38
N LEU A 205 -1.12 -3.24 19.36
CA LEU A 205 -0.78 -4.67 19.42
C LEU A 205 0.40 -4.97 20.35
N LEU A 206 1.45 -4.14 20.31
CA LEU A 206 2.60 -4.24 21.22
C LEU A 206 2.19 -4.04 22.69
N LEU A 207 1.33 -3.05 22.95
CA LEU A 207 0.73 -2.79 24.27
C LEU A 207 -0.08 -3.99 24.77
N ALA A 208 -0.94 -4.55 23.91
CA ALA A 208 -1.77 -5.70 24.27
C ALA A 208 -0.94 -6.97 24.54
N SER A 209 0.24 -7.08 23.93
CA SER A 209 1.09 -8.27 24.04
C SER A 209 2.22 -8.14 25.06
N ASN A 210 2.30 -7.01 25.78
CA ASN A 210 3.38 -6.70 26.73
C ASN A 210 4.80 -6.79 26.11
N LYS A 211 4.90 -6.60 24.79
CA LYS A 211 6.14 -6.69 24.00
C LYS A 211 6.58 -5.26 23.66
N PHE A 212 7.27 -4.61 24.59
CA PHE A 212 7.65 -3.21 24.45
C PHE A 212 8.97 -3.05 23.69
N ASP A 213 8.87 -2.64 22.43
CA ASP A 213 9.94 -1.92 21.73
C ASP A 213 9.35 -0.62 21.17
N ALA A 214 9.81 0.51 21.68
CA ALA A 214 9.29 1.86 21.40
C ALA A 214 9.40 2.24 19.91
N LEU A 215 8.59 3.21 19.43
CA LEU A 215 8.48 3.62 18.00
C LEU A 215 8.95 5.08 17.78
N HIS A 216 9.96 5.31 16.92
CA HIS A 216 10.24 6.67 16.39
C HIS A 216 11.06 6.63 15.09
N ARG A 217 10.93 7.67 14.25
CA ARG A 217 11.61 7.86 12.95
C ARG A 217 12.80 8.81 13.10
N SER A 218 13.99 8.43 12.61
CA SER A 218 15.07 9.41 12.40
C SER A 218 14.77 10.27 11.18
N ASP A 219 15.00 11.59 11.26
CA ASP A 219 14.74 12.51 10.15
C ASP A 219 15.88 12.47 9.12
N VAL A 220 15.53 12.31 7.84
CA VAL A 220 16.46 12.38 6.69
C VAL A 220 17.13 13.76 6.60
N SER A 221 16.50 14.78 7.17
CA SER A 221 16.98 16.17 7.13
C SER A 221 18.31 16.37 7.88
N ASP A 222 18.56 15.65 8.97
CA ASP A 222 19.85 15.69 9.70
C ASP A 222 20.96 14.99 8.91
N LEU A 223 20.62 13.88 8.24
CA LEU A 223 21.55 13.17 7.36
C LEU A 223 21.92 14.02 6.14
N ALA A 224 20.95 14.71 5.54
CA ALA A 224 21.17 15.60 4.40
C ALA A 224 22.08 16.79 4.74
N GLN A 225 22.00 17.32 5.97
CA GLN A 225 22.89 18.40 6.42
C GLN A 225 24.32 17.92 6.70
N LYS A 226 24.48 16.79 7.40
CA LYS A 226 25.79 16.32 7.86
C LYS A 226 26.53 15.46 6.84
N HIS A 227 25.79 14.73 6.01
CA HIS A 227 26.30 13.75 5.05
C HIS A 227 25.55 13.84 3.70
N PRO A 228 25.68 14.96 2.95
CA PRO A 228 24.88 15.22 1.76
C PRO A 228 25.06 14.17 0.65
N GLY A 229 26.26 13.61 0.48
CA GLY A 229 26.52 12.61 -0.57
C GLY A 229 25.76 11.30 -0.38
N ILE A 230 25.78 10.73 0.84
CA ILE A 230 25.03 9.50 1.14
C ILE A 230 23.53 9.75 1.23
N ALA A 231 23.13 10.96 1.67
CA ALA A 231 21.74 11.38 1.65
C ALA A 231 21.19 11.46 0.22
N HIS A 232 21.95 12.05 -0.70
CA HIS A 232 21.56 12.14 -2.11
C HIS A 232 21.43 10.76 -2.75
N ARG A 233 22.43 9.89 -2.56
CA ARG A 233 22.38 8.50 -3.05
C ARG A 233 21.19 7.73 -2.48
N TYR A 234 20.86 7.94 -1.20
CA TYR A 234 19.67 7.34 -0.58
C TYR A 234 18.37 7.85 -1.23
N GLU A 235 18.27 9.14 -1.51
CA GLU A 235 17.11 9.74 -2.17
C GLU A 235 16.95 9.23 -3.60
N GLU A 236 18.03 9.21 -4.40
CA GLU A 236 18.03 8.67 -5.77
C GLU A 236 17.57 7.21 -5.80
N LEU A 237 18.17 6.34 -4.96
CA LEU A 237 17.80 4.93 -4.89
C LEU A 237 16.35 4.74 -4.45
N ARG A 238 15.88 5.56 -3.51
CA ARG A 238 14.47 5.53 -3.08
C ARG A 238 13.54 5.95 -4.22
N ASP A 239 13.89 6.97 -4.98
CA ASP A 239 13.07 7.46 -6.08
C ASP A 239 12.99 6.42 -7.22
N GLU A 240 14.10 5.77 -7.56
CA GLU A 240 14.14 4.66 -8.54
C GLU A 240 13.31 3.44 -8.13
N VAL A 241 13.34 3.08 -6.83
CA VAL A 241 12.49 2.01 -6.29
C VAL A 241 11.00 2.34 -6.41
N ASN A 242 10.63 3.61 -6.31
CA ASN A 242 9.24 4.07 -6.41
C ASN A 242 8.83 4.48 -7.83
N ALA A 243 9.77 4.55 -8.78
CA ALA A 243 9.49 5.04 -10.12
C ALA A 243 8.37 4.21 -10.78
N PRO A 244 7.34 4.85 -11.35
CA PRO A 244 6.32 4.11 -12.09
C PRO A 244 6.95 3.44 -13.31
N LEU A 245 6.53 2.22 -13.64
CA LEU A 245 6.95 1.52 -14.86
C LEU A 245 6.20 2.10 -16.07
N ARG A 246 6.45 3.36 -16.42
CA ARG A 246 5.88 3.96 -17.63
C ARG A 246 6.76 3.61 -18.84
N GLY A 247 6.14 3.24 -19.96
CA GLY A 247 6.84 3.07 -21.24
C GLY A 247 7.32 1.65 -21.57
N LEU A 248 6.76 0.61 -20.95
CA LEU A 248 7.01 -0.78 -21.32
C LEU A 248 6.26 -1.19 -22.61
N GLU A 249 6.37 -0.39 -23.67
CA GLU A 249 5.85 -0.73 -25.00
C GLU A 249 6.86 -1.58 -25.81
N GLN A 250 8.11 -1.65 -25.35
CA GLN A 250 9.16 -2.48 -25.95
C GLN A 250 9.45 -3.71 -25.08
N ASP A 251 9.45 -4.89 -25.69
CA ASP A 251 9.61 -6.19 -25.00
C ASP A 251 10.94 -6.32 -24.24
N ALA A 252 12.03 -5.73 -24.75
CA ALA A 252 13.33 -5.74 -24.06
C ALA A 252 13.31 -4.94 -22.74
N ALA A 253 12.55 -3.84 -22.68
CA ALA A 253 12.39 -3.07 -21.45
C ALA A 253 11.50 -3.80 -20.43
N ARG A 254 10.54 -4.61 -20.90
CA ARG A 254 9.63 -5.41 -20.05
C ARG A 254 10.37 -6.46 -19.23
N GLU A 255 11.35 -7.14 -19.81
CA GLU A 255 12.15 -8.14 -19.08
C GLU A 255 13.22 -7.52 -18.17
N GLN A 256 13.78 -6.38 -18.57
CA GLN A 256 14.89 -5.75 -17.85
C GLN A 256 14.43 -4.97 -16.61
N ALA A 257 13.27 -4.30 -16.68
CA ALA A 257 12.79 -3.42 -15.61
C ALA A 257 12.53 -4.12 -14.26
N PRO A 258 11.93 -5.33 -14.21
CA PRO A 258 11.82 -6.13 -12.99
C PRO A 258 13.17 -6.44 -12.34
N ARG A 259 14.18 -6.79 -13.16
CA ARG A 259 15.54 -7.12 -12.71
C ARG A 259 16.24 -5.87 -12.15
N GLN A 260 16.14 -4.74 -12.86
CA GLN A 260 16.69 -3.46 -12.42
C GLN A 260 16.06 -3.00 -11.10
N ARG A 261 14.73 -3.12 -10.95
CA ARG A 261 14.08 -2.77 -9.68
C ARG A 261 14.53 -3.63 -8.52
N ARG A 262 14.69 -4.94 -8.73
CA ARG A 262 15.22 -5.84 -7.70
C ARG A 262 16.63 -5.40 -7.27
N GLN A 263 17.45 -4.96 -8.22
CA GLN A 263 18.78 -4.43 -7.92
C GLN A 263 18.70 -3.14 -7.10
N PHE A 264 17.87 -2.17 -7.50
CA PHE A 264 17.70 -0.93 -6.74
C PHE A 264 17.21 -1.15 -5.31
N ILE A 265 16.34 -2.15 -5.07
CA ILE A 265 15.92 -2.52 -3.71
C ILE A 265 17.10 -3.04 -2.88
N LEU A 266 17.96 -3.88 -3.46
CA LEU A 266 19.15 -4.39 -2.78
C LEU A 266 20.15 -3.26 -2.49
N ASP A 267 20.34 -2.36 -3.44
CA ASP A 267 21.23 -1.21 -3.31
C ASP A 267 20.71 -0.22 -2.26
N LEU A 268 19.40 -0.01 -2.19
CA LEU A 268 18.76 0.81 -1.17
C LEU A 268 18.94 0.20 0.23
N ASP A 269 18.74 -1.11 0.37
CA ASP A 269 18.99 -1.83 1.64
C ASP A 269 20.45 -1.74 2.06
N ALA A 270 21.39 -1.84 1.11
CA ALA A 270 22.82 -1.66 1.35
C ALA A 270 23.13 -0.22 1.78
N CYS A 271 22.54 0.77 1.11
CA CYS A 271 22.69 2.18 1.45
C CYS A 271 22.16 2.49 2.86
N ILE A 272 21.01 1.94 3.25
CA ILE A 272 20.48 2.08 4.62
C ILE A 272 21.44 1.47 5.65
N LYS A 273 22.02 0.31 5.36
CA LYS A 273 23.04 -0.32 6.23
C LYS A 273 24.29 0.55 6.36
N GLU A 274 24.74 1.15 5.26
CA GLU A 274 25.89 2.07 5.23
C GLU A 274 25.63 3.31 6.10
N ILE A 275 24.45 3.94 5.96
CA ILE A 275 24.06 5.09 6.79
C ILE A 275 24.08 4.73 8.28
N ARG A 276 23.66 3.50 8.62
CA ARG A 276 23.69 3.00 10.01
C ARG A 276 25.09 2.77 10.58
N THR A 277 26.15 2.90 9.79
CA THR A 277 27.53 2.89 10.31
C THR A 277 28.02 4.28 10.72
N ILE A 278 27.32 5.33 10.30
CA ILE A 278 27.72 6.72 10.58
C ILE A 278 27.38 7.08 12.04
N PRO A 279 28.33 7.65 12.82
CA PRO A 279 28.07 8.10 14.18
C PRO A 279 26.91 9.09 14.23
N GLY A 280 25.93 8.85 15.13
CA GLY A 280 24.70 9.65 15.22
C GLY A 280 23.57 9.20 14.28
N HIS A 281 23.86 8.32 13.30
CA HIS A 281 22.88 7.72 12.40
C HIS A 281 22.81 6.19 12.52
N ASN A 282 23.40 5.62 13.57
CA ASN A 282 23.35 4.17 13.87
C ASN A 282 21.93 3.60 13.98
N ARG A 283 20.95 4.46 14.25
CA ARG A 283 19.52 4.13 14.30
C ARG A 283 18.74 4.71 13.12
N PHE A 284 19.41 5.02 12.00
CA PHE A 284 18.74 5.55 10.81
C PHE A 284 17.63 4.60 10.36
N MET A 285 16.40 5.12 10.30
CA MET A 285 15.19 4.35 9.97
C MET A 285 14.87 3.20 10.96
N LEU A 286 15.42 3.25 12.17
CA LEU A 286 15.12 2.38 13.31
C LEU A 286 14.43 3.19 14.41
N CYS A 287 13.66 2.51 15.26
CA CYS A 287 12.96 3.10 16.39
C CYS A 287 13.86 3.88 17.37
N GLN A 288 13.30 4.83 18.14
CA GLN A 288 13.96 5.34 19.36
C GLN A 288 13.86 4.35 20.52
N THR A 289 14.72 4.55 21.52
CA THR A 289 14.72 3.80 22.77
C THR A 289 13.83 4.47 23.83
N THR A 290 13.35 3.69 24.79
CA THR A 290 12.54 4.17 25.94
C THR A 290 13.25 5.30 26.71
N THR A 291 14.57 5.26 26.80
CA THR A 291 15.40 6.25 27.51
C THR A 291 15.47 7.60 26.79
N GLU A 292 15.47 7.62 25.46
CA GLU A 292 15.48 8.86 24.67
C GLU A 292 14.13 9.57 24.75
N MET A 293 13.03 8.81 24.71
CA MET A 293 11.68 9.35 24.86
C MET A 293 11.44 9.96 26.25
N GLN A 294 11.99 9.36 27.31
CA GLN A 294 11.92 9.88 28.67
C GLN A 294 12.63 11.24 28.82
N LYS A 295 13.73 11.47 28.08
CA LYS A 295 14.42 12.76 28.07
C LYS A 295 13.61 13.87 27.39
N CYS A 296 12.82 13.53 26.37
CA CYS A 296 11.94 14.50 25.70
C CYS A 296 10.71 14.88 26.55
N ALA A 297 10.32 14.04 27.52
CA ALA A 297 9.18 14.26 28.41
C ALA A 297 9.48 15.15 29.63
N VAL A 298 10.72 15.63 29.79
CA VAL A 298 11.19 16.40 30.96
C VAL A 298 10.43 17.74 31.11
N GLY A 299 9.72 18.21 30.08
CA GLY A 299 8.96 19.46 30.08
C GLY A 299 7.45 19.37 30.39
N GLY A 300 6.87 18.18 30.62
CA GLY A 300 5.44 18.05 30.99
C GLY A 300 4.79 16.71 30.63
N SER A 301 3.56 16.50 31.15
CA SER A 301 2.74 15.31 30.86
C SER A 301 2.20 15.36 29.43
N ILE A 302 2.44 14.30 28.65
CA ILE A 302 1.82 14.11 27.33
C ILE A 302 0.72 13.07 27.52
N VAL A 303 -0.53 13.45 27.26
CA VAL A 303 -1.67 12.52 27.24
C VAL A 303 -1.92 12.11 25.80
N ILE A 304 -2.06 10.79 25.58
CA ILE A 304 -2.17 10.23 24.24
C ILE A 304 -3.41 9.36 24.21
N VAL A 305 -4.34 9.73 23.33
CA VAL A 305 -5.61 9.06 23.13
C VAL A 305 -5.52 8.26 21.83
N ASN A 306 -5.12 7.00 21.93
CA ASN A 306 -5.05 6.13 20.76
C ASN A 306 -6.44 5.53 20.50
N ILE A 307 -7.06 5.94 19.39
CA ILE A 307 -8.33 5.40 18.90
C ILE A 307 -8.02 4.64 17.62
N THR A 308 -8.02 3.31 17.72
CA THR A 308 -7.87 2.39 16.58
C THR A 308 -9.10 1.49 16.48
N GLU A 309 -9.28 0.81 15.34
CA GLU A 309 -10.29 -0.26 15.20
C GLU A 309 -10.04 -1.44 16.16
N PHE A 310 -8.83 -1.55 16.74
CA PHE A 310 -8.43 -2.63 17.64
C PHE A 310 -8.61 -2.31 19.12
N ARG A 311 -8.42 -1.04 19.50
CA ARG A 311 -8.57 -0.56 20.87
C ARG A 311 -8.78 0.95 20.89
N SER A 312 -9.65 1.41 21.80
CA SER A 312 -9.65 2.79 22.29
C SER A 312 -9.06 2.79 23.69
N SER A 313 -7.94 3.49 23.90
CA SER A 313 -7.32 3.63 25.22
C SER A 313 -6.99 5.09 25.50
N VAL A 314 -7.55 5.62 26.58
CA VAL A 314 -7.09 6.84 27.24
C VAL A 314 -6.12 6.41 28.32
N MET A 315 -4.85 6.80 28.18
CA MET A 315 -3.82 6.48 29.17
C MET A 315 -3.47 7.75 29.94
N THR A 316 -3.90 7.79 31.20
CA THR A 316 -3.52 8.80 32.19
C THR A 316 -2.85 8.08 33.35
N ASP A 317 -1.53 7.85 33.27
CA ASP A 317 -0.62 8.07 34.41
C ASP A 317 0.85 7.75 34.12
N LYS A 318 1.69 8.70 34.59
CA LYS A 318 3.14 8.84 34.84
C LYS A 318 4.22 8.05 34.10
N TRP A 319 3.95 6.96 33.38
CA TRP A 319 4.95 6.27 32.59
C TRP A 319 4.34 5.74 31.30
N MET A 320 4.96 6.14 30.18
CA MET A 320 4.87 5.56 28.84
C MET A 320 4.21 6.48 27.79
N TYR A 321 5.05 6.90 26.83
CA TYR A 321 4.81 7.93 25.82
C TYR A 321 4.87 7.31 24.41
N LEU A 322 3.93 7.65 23.52
CA LEU A 322 4.12 7.57 22.07
C LEU A 322 3.18 8.48 21.24
N VAL A 323 3.81 9.43 20.56
CA VAL A 323 3.33 10.45 19.60
C VAL A 323 2.07 10.08 18.79
N LEU A 324 1.00 10.86 18.98
CA LEU A 324 -0.04 11.07 17.98
C LEU A 324 0.43 12.18 17.03
N ASN A 325 0.39 11.90 15.72
CA ASN A 325 0.43 12.93 14.70
C ASN A 325 -0.83 13.80 14.84
N VAL A 326 -0.69 14.97 15.46
CA VAL A 326 -1.53 16.12 15.12
C VAL A 326 -0.85 16.79 13.94
N TRP A 327 -1.38 16.55 12.75
CA TRP A 327 -0.98 17.25 11.53
C TRP A 327 -1.41 18.72 11.64
N LYS A 328 -0.45 19.63 11.57
CA LYS A 328 -0.64 20.97 10.98
C LYS A 328 0.34 21.09 9.82
#